data_AF-A0A9E4AX41-F1
#
_entry.id   AF-A0A9E4AX41-F1
#
_cell.length_a   1.000
_cell.length_b   1.000
_cell.length_c   1.000
_cell.angle_alpha   90.00
_cell.angle_beta   90.00
_cell.angle_gamma   90.00
#
_symmetry.space_group_name_H-M   'P 1'
#
loop_
_entity.id
_entity.type
_entity.pdbx_description
1 polymer ?
#
loop_
_entity_poly.entity_id
_entity_poly.type
_entity_poly.pdbx_seq_one_letter_code
_entity_poly.pdbx_strand_id
1 'polypeptide(L)'
;MVNGLTRTFDLDDYFVDPEGDTITYTAHTNIYTDVVSIGEGNVLTVTGGHATAGEDSVVTVTITASDGQGEQLTHTFVVTTRASNDAPKITLVESGTIAVGASVFE
;
A
#
# COMPACT_ATOMS: atom_id res chain seq x y z
N MET A 1 1.68 2.70 -11.15
CA MET A 1 1.41 2.48 -9.71
C MET A 1 2.34 3.41 -8.96
N VAL A 2 1.83 4.31 -8.13
CA VAL A 2 2.68 5.09 -7.24
C VAL A 2 2.97 4.21 -6.01
N ASN A 3 4.23 3.89 -5.76
CA ASN A 3 4.62 3.27 -4.50
C ASN A 3 4.43 4.35 -3.42
N GLY A 4 3.55 4.10 -2.45
CA GLY A 4 3.15 5.07 -1.45
C GLY A 4 4.12 5.13 -0.26
N LEU A 5 3.75 5.93 0.74
CA LEU A 5 4.49 6.04 2.00
C LEU A 5 4.50 4.69 2.74
N THR A 6 5.65 4.35 3.32
CA THR A 6 5.79 3.21 4.21
C THR A 6 5.74 3.66 5.66
N ARG A 7 5.09 2.87 6.52
CA ARG A 7 5.10 3.02 7.98
C ARG A 7 5.46 1.70 8.64
N THR A 8 6.14 1.77 9.78
CA THR A 8 6.54 0.59 10.56
C THR A 8 5.93 0.64 11.94
N PHE A 9 5.58 -0.53 12.46
CA PHE A 9 5.00 -0.73 13.79
C PHE A 9 5.70 -1.92 14.43
N ASP A 10 6.24 -1.76 15.63
CA ASP A 10 6.72 -2.89 16.43
C ASP A 10 5.49 -3.60 17.01
N LEU A 11 5.26 -4.87 16.67
CA LEU A 11 4.09 -5.59 17.15
C LEU A 11 4.21 -5.93 18.64
N ASP A 12 5.41 -6.03 19.18
CA ASP A 12 5.62 -6.33 20.61
C ASP A 12 5.20 -5.16 21.52
N ASP A 13 5.01 -3.95 20.96
CA ASP A 13 4.43 -2.81 21.67
C ASP A 13 2.89 -2.91 21.85
N TYR A 14 2.23 -3.77 21.07
CA TYR A 14 0.75 -3.85 21.01
C TYR A 14 0.19 -5.17 21.50
N PHE A 15 0.98 -6.24 21.51
CA PHE A 15 0.57 -7.56 21.96
C PHE A 15 1.45 -7.97 23.14
N VAL A 16 0.82 -8.46 24.20
CA VAL A 16 1.51 -8.92 25.41
C VAL A 16 0.96 -10.28 25.81
N ASP A 17 1.87 -11.20 26.10
CA ASP A 17 1.54 -12.49 26.67
C ASP A 17 1.73 -12.42 28.21
N PRO A 18 0.68 -12.65 29.02
CA PRO A 18 0.77 -12.57 30.49
C PRO A 18 1.72 -13.61 31.10
N GLU A 19 1.87 -14.75 30.45
CA GLU A 19 2.72 -15.86 30.87
C GLU A 19 4.19 -15.67 30.43
N GLY A 20 4.44 -14.73 29.53
CA GLY A 20 5.76 -14.41 28.98
C GLY A 20 6.18 -15.33 27.83
N ASP A 21 5.24 -16.03 27.22
CA ASP A 21 5.47 -16.87 26.04
C ASP A 21 5.78 -16.01 24.82
N THR A 22 6.59 -16.56 23.91
CA THR A 22 6.98 -15.85 22.68
C THR A 22 5.81 -15.81 21.71
N ILE A 23 5.42 -14.61 21.30
CA ILE A 23 4.35 -14.42 20.32
C ILE A 23 4.94 -14.48 18.91
N THR A 24 4.30 -15.29 18.06
CA THR A 24 4.55 -15.33 16.62
C THR A 24 3.44 -14.57 15.88
N TYR A 25 3.82 -13.70 14.95
CA TYR A 25 2.89 -12.90 14.17
C TYR A 25 2.82 -13.34 12.71
N THR A 26 1.62 -13.28 12.15
CA THR A 26 1.41 -13.33 10.71
C THR A 26 0.53 -12.16 10.26
N ALA A 27 0.73 -11.66 9.04
CA ALA A 27 -0.08 -10.60 8.47
C ALA A 27 -0.52 -10.99 7.06
N HIS A 28 -1.80 -10.76 6.77
CA HIS A 28 -2.40 -11.04 5.47
C HIS A 28 -3.27 -9.87 5.02
N THR A 29 -3.41 -9.73 3.70
CA THR A 29 -4.29 -8.72 3.09
C THR A 29 -5.39 -9.40 2.29
N ASN A 30 -6.50 -8.71 2.08
CA ASN A 30 -7.58 -9.21 1.23
C ASN A 30 -7.25 -9.23 -0.28
N ILE A 31 -6.35 -8.37 -0.77
CA ILE A 31 -6.07 -8.22 -2.21
C ILE A 31 -4.58 -8.07 -2.54
N TYR A 32 -3.88 -7.10 -1.94
CA TYR A 32 -2.51 -6.71 -2.32
C TYR A 32 -1.50 -7.19 -1.28
N THR A 33 -0.85 -8.31 -1.55
CA THR A 33 0.06 -8.97 -0.60
C THR A 33 1.34 -8.20 -0.32
N ASP A 34 1.70 -7.25 -1.17
CA ASP A 34 2.87 -6.36 -1.01
C ASP A 34 2.61 -5.16 -0.09
N VAL A 35 1.37 -4.96 0.36
CA VAL A 35 1.01 -3.86 1.28
C VAL A 35 1.55 -4.10 2.69
N VAL A 36 1.76 -5.35 3.08
CA VAL A 36 2.29 -5.68 4.42
C VAL A 36 3.40 -6.71 4.38
N SER A 37 4.36 -6.55 5.27
CA SER A 37 5.36 -7.57 5.60
C SER A 37 5.72 -7.49 7.07
N ILE A 38 6.14 -8.61 7.65
CA ILE A 38 6.70 -8.66 9.01
C ILE A 38 8.18 -9.00 8.86
N GLY A 39 9.03 -8.15 9.41
CA GLY A 39 10.49 -8.27 9.36
C GLY A 39 11.10 -8.76 10.68
N GLU A 40 12.40 -8.53 10.82
CA GLU A 40 13.11 -8.80 12.08
C GLU A 40 12.52 -8.01 13.25
N GLY A 41 12.56 -8.60 14.44
CA GLY A 41 12.03 -7.97 15.67
C GLY A 41 10.53 -7.72 15.62
N ASN A 42 9.76 -8.56 14.93
CA ASN A 42 8.30 -8.46 14.83
C ASN A 42 7.80 -7.11 14.28
N VAL A 43 8.63 -6.41 13.50
CA VAL A 43 8.25 -5.11 12.92
C VAL A 43 7.35 -5.32 11.71
N LEU A 44 6.09 -4.92 11.84
CA LEU A 44 5.14 -4.81 10.74
C LEU A 44 5.46 -3.59 9.89
N THR A 45 5.76 -3.80 8.62
CA THR A 45 5.88 -2.76 7.61
C THR A 45 4.59 -2.68 6.79
N VAL A 46 3.99 -1.51 6.73
CA VAL A 46 2.80 -1.21 5.92
C VAL A 46 3.18 -0.22 4.83
N THR A 47 3.03 -0.61 3.57
CA THR A 47 3.34 0.22 2.40
C THR A 47 2.06 0.61 1.70
N GLY A 48 1.77 1.91 1.66
CA GLY A 48 0.69 2.44 0.84
C GLY A 48 0.99 2.22 -0.65
N GLY A 49 -0.05 2.13 -1.49
CA GLY A 49 0.11 1.88 -2.90
C GLY A 49 -1.20 1.57 -3.60
N HIS A 50 -1.10 1.11 -4.85
CA HIS A 50 -2.23 0.61 -5.65
C HIS A 50 -3.37 1.61 -5.92
N ALA A 51 -3.20 2.89 -5.59
CA ALA A 51 -4.12 3.94 -6.02
C ALA A 51 -3.86 4.31 -7.49
N THR A 52 -4.94 4.53 -8.23
CA THR A 52 -4.96 5.03 -9.61
C THR A 52 -5.37 6.50 -9.63
N ALA A 53 -5.04 7.24 -10.69
CA ALA A 53 -5.37 8.66 -10.75
C ALA A 53 -6.89 8.87 -10.61
N GLY A 54 -7.30 9.58 -9.55
CA GLY A 54 -8.69 9.84 -9.23
C GLY A 54 -9.42 8.73 -8.44
N GLU A 55 -8.75 7.63 -8.09
CA GLU A 55 -9.36 6.50 -7.38
C GLU A 55 -8.50 6.03 -6.20
N ASP A 56 -9.03 6.19 -4.99
CA ASP A 56 -8.40 5.71 -3.77
C ASP A 56 -8.32 4.18 -3.75
N SER A 57 -7.28 3.66 -3.11
CA SER A 57 -7.13 2.22 -2.83
C SER A 57 -7.43 1.92 -1.37
N VAL A 58 -8.20 0.86 -1.13
CA VAL A 58 -8.60 0.42 0.22
C VAL A 58 -8.23 -1.04 0.39
N VAL A 59 -7.42 -1.33 1.40
CA VAL A 59 -6.89 -2.67 1.68
C VAL A 59 -7.18 -3.01 3.14
N THR A 60 -7.76 -4.17 3.36
CA THR A 60 -7.95 -4.71 4.70
C THR A 60 -6.76 -5.58 5.06
N VAL A 61 -6.14 -5.28 6.19
CA VAL A 61 -5.03 -6.04 6.77
C VAL A 61 -5.53 -6.78 8.00
N THR A 62 -5.21 -8.06 8.08
CA THR A 62 -5.46 -8.90 9.25
C THR A 62 -4.11 -9.36 9.82
N ILE A 63 -3.87 -9.03 11.08
CA ILE A 63 -2.74 -9.53 11.88
C ILE A 63 -3.27 -10.66 12.76
N THR A 64 -2.50 -11.74 12.87
CA THR A 64 -2.75 -12.83 13.79
C THR A 64 -1.55 -13.01 14.71
N ALA A 65 -1.80 -13.01 16.02
CA ALA A 65 -0.83 -13.27 17.07
C ALA A 65 -1.10 -14.65 17.69
N SER A 66 -0.04 -15.44 17.86
CA SER A 66 -0.10 -16.80 18.40
C SER A 66 1.05 -17.03 19.38
N ASP A 67 0.73 -17.49 20.58
CA ASP A 67 1.68 -17.97 21.60
C ASP A 67 2.11 -19.45 21.39
N GLY A 68 1.43 -20.17 20.48
CA GLY A 68 1.68 -21.58 20.20
C GLY A 68 0.89 -22.54 21.08
N GLN A 69 0.05 -22.04 21.99
CA GLN A 69 -0.69 -22.81 22.99
C GLN A 69 -2.20 -22.90 22.70
N GLY A 70 -2.62 -22.51 21.49
CA GLY A 70 -3.96 -22.79 20.98
C GLY A 70 -4.63 -21.58 20.37
N GLU A 71 -5.46 -20.90 21.15
CA GLU A 71 -6.26 -19.76 20.68
C GLU A 71 -5.36 -18.63 20.17
N GLN A 72 -5.79 -17.99 19.08
CA GLN A 72 -5.04 -16.92 18.44
C GLN A 72 -5.85 -15.64 18.53
N LEU A 73 -5.15 -14.52 18.75
CA LEU A 73 -5.76 -13.21 18.68
C LEU A 73 -5.63 -12.67 17.25
N THR A 74 -6.73 -12.17 16.70
CA THR A 74 -6.73 -11.51 15.39
C THR A 74 -7.10 -10.04 15.53
N HIS A 75 -6.41 -9.19 14.78
CA HIS A 75 -6.72 -7.77 14.69
C HIS A 75 -6.79 -7.35 13.22
N THR A 76 -7.83 -6.60 12.88
CA THR A 76 -8.07 -6.15 11.51
C THR A 76 -8.12 -4.63 11.45
N PHE A 77 -7.40 -4.05 10.50
CA PHE A 77 -7.45 -2.62 10.21
C PHE A 77 -7.45 -2.35 8.71
N VAL A 78 -7.81 -1.12 8.35
CA VAL A 78 -7.94 -0.69 6.96
C VAL A 78 -6.83 0.29 6.61
N VAL A 79 -6.14 0.03 5.51
CA VAL A 79 -5.18 0.92 4.88
C VAL A 79 -5.87 1.62 3.72
N THR A 80 -5.89 2.96 3.75
CA THR A 80 -6.41 3.77 2.64
C THR A 80 -5.26 4.54 2.00
N THR A 81 -4.99 4.25 0.74
CA THR A 81 -4.07 5.04 -0.09
C THR A 81 -4.89 6.04 -0.89
N ARG A 82 -4.72 7.33 -0.60
CA ARG A 82 -5.43 8.39 -1.34
C ARG A 82 -4.78 8.63 -2.69
N ALA A 83 -5.58 8.69 -3.75
CA ALA A 83 -5.11 9.07 -5.06
C ALA A 83 -4.72 10.55 -5.08
N SER A 84 -3.56 10.86 -5.65
CA SER A 84 -3.27 12.20 -6.14
C SER A 84 -3.71 12.29 -7.61
N ASN A 85 -4.48 13.33 -7.96
CA ASN A 85 -4.73 13.66 -9.35
C ASN A 85 -3.58 14.55 -9.86
N ASP A 86 -2.69 13.98 -10.67
CA ASP A 86 -1.68 14.78 -11.36
C ASP A 86 -2.32 15.51 -12.54
N ALA A 87 -2.04 16.81 -12.69
CA ALA A 87 -2.56 17.59 -13.81
C ALA A 87 -2.06 17.04 -15.18
N PRO A 88 -2.87 17.11 -16.24
CA PRO A 88 -2.43 16.71 -17.57
C PRO A 88 -1.22 17.53 -18.02
N LYS A 89 -0.21 16.86 -18.58
CA LYS A 89 0.98 17.50 -19.15
C LYS A 89 0.88 17.50 -20.67
N ILE A 90 1.08 18.66 -21.29
CA ILE A 90 1.29 18.76 -22.74
C ILE A 90 2.69 18.22 -23.04
N THR A 91 2.77 17.11 -23.78
CA THR A 91 4.00 16.69 -24.46
C THR A 91 3.87 17.18 -25.89
N LEU A 92 4.27 18.43 -26.16
CA LEU A 92 4.24 18.97 -27.51
C LEU A 92 5.26 18.19 -28.36
N VAL A 93 4.77 17.33 -29.27
CA VAL A 93 5.59 16.78 -30.35
C VAL A 93 5.57 17.79 -31.49
N GLU A 94 6.73 18.44 -31.69
CA GLU A 94 7.09 19.37 -32.76
C GLU A 94 6.12 20.51 -33.11
N SER A 95 6.57 21.75 -32.89
CA SER A 95 6.00 22.91 -33.56
C SER A 95 6.33 22.85 -35.05
N GLY A 96 5.37 22.44 -35.88
CA GLY A 96 5.45 22.55 -37.34
C GLY A 96 5.03 23.94 -37.82
N THR A 97 5.73 24.49 -38.81
CA THR A 97 5.28 25.69 -39.54
C THR A 97 4.45 25.25 -40.74
N ILE A 98 3.21 25.71 -40.84
CA ILE A 98 2.37 25.48 -42.04
C ILE A 98 2.74 26.57 -43.06
N ALA A 99 3.23 26.17 -44.24
CA ALA A 99 3.45 27.10 -45.34
C ALA A 99 2.10 27.58 -45.91
N VAL A 100 2.02 28.86 -46.29
CA VAL A 100 0.83 29.42 -46.96
C VAL A 100 0.56 28.63 -48.25
N GLY A 101 -0.62 28.02 -48.34
CA GLY A 101 -1.08 27.24 -49.50
C GLY A 101 -1.05 25.72 -49.34
N ALA A 102 -0.58 25.18 -48.20
CA ALA A 102 -0.70 23.75 -47.92
C ALA A 102 -2.12 23.40 -47.43
N SER A 103 -2.80 22.50 -48.15
CA SER A 103 -4.06 21.90 -47.69
C SER A 103 -3.77 20.84 -46.62
N VAL A 104 -4.25 21.05 -45.40
CA VAL A 104 -4.24 20.03 -44.34
C VAL A 104 -5.61 19.39 -44.29
N PHE A 105 -5.96 18.58 -45.30
CA PHE A 105 -7.04 17.59 -45.23
C PHE A 105 -6.81 16.54 -46.32
N GLU A 106 -6.52 15.31 -45.92
CA GLU A 106 -7.11 14.12 -46.53
C GLU A 106 -7.69 13.27 -45.39
#